data_AF-A0A1C6EY03-F1
#
_entry.id   AF-A0A1C6EY03-F1
#
_cell.length_a   1.000
_cell.length_b   1.000
_cell.length_c   1.000
_cell.angle_alpha   90.00
_cell.angle_beta   90.00
_cell.angle_gamma   90.00
#
_symmetry.space_group_name_H-M   'P 1'
#
loop_
_entity.id
_entity.type
_entity.pdbx_description
1 polymer ?
#
loop_
_entity_poly.entity_id
_entity_poly.type
_entity_poly.pdbx_seq_one_letter_code
_entity_poly.pdbx_strand_id
1 'polypeptide(L)'
;MVDCKVYEGLTQEDEARLFAEQNGISRAVESIAKFKALYAAGDVDVVEMVRLVERSGFYMDFSKSKTINRITAVAKTYKVFKAVSSSDFIEILSLIKESWEGIPESLNTEIIGGMYLFYKTYKGEYKRKTLVTQLSKVSPAIIIREGKAFSNGGDARFARQILNIYNKNLRTNRLDDKI
;
A
#
# COMPACT_ATOMS: atom_id res chain seq x y z
N MET A 1 -23.25 -27.15 -20.57
CA MET A 1 -22.81 -26.49 -21.81
C MET A 1 -22.00 -25.27 -21.38
N VAL A 2 -20.75 -25.14 -21.81
CA VAL A 2 -19.90 -23.98 -21.46
C VAL A 2 -19.91 -23.05 -22.67
N ASP A 3 -20.42 -21.83 -22.50
CA ASP A 3 -20.38 -20.81 -23.54
C ASP A 3 -18.97 -20.22 -23.61
N CYS A 4 -18.23 -20.54 -24.67
CA CYS A 4 -16.94 -19.93 -24.97
C CYS A 4 -17.15 -18.62 -25.73
N LYS A 5 -16.73 -17.50 -25.15
CA LYS A 5 -16.68 -16.21 -25.85
C LYS A 5 -15.28 -16.05 -26.47
N VAL A 6 -15.21 -16.10 -27.79
CA VAL A 6 -13.99 -15.82 -28.56
C VAL A 6 -14.10 -14.39 -29.09
N TYR A 7 -13.11 -13.56 -28.80
CA TYR A 7 -13.01 -12.20 -29.31
C TYR A 7 -11.80 -12.14 -30.25
N GLU A 8 -11.99 -11.63 -31.47
CA GLU A 8 -10.93 -11.51 -32.49
C GLU A 8 -10.72 -10.03 -32.84
N GLY A 9 -9.50 -9.69 -33.27
CA GLY A 9 -9.16 -8.33 -33.73
C GLY A 9 -8.95 -7.28 -32.62
N LEU A 10 -8.82 -7.70 -31.36
CA LEU A 10 -8.49 -6.81 -30.24
C LEU A 10 -7.00 -6.44 -30.25
N THR A 11 -6.68 -5.21 -29.82
CA THR A 11 -5.29 -4.86 -29.49
C THR A 11 -4.90 -5.48 -28.15
N GLN A 12 -3.60 -5.57 -27.86
CA GLN A 12 -3.11 -6.09 -26.58
C GLN A 12 -3.66 -5.30 -25.37
N GLU A 13 -3.89 -3.99 -25.54
CA GLU A 13 -4.48 -3.12 -24.52
C GLU A 13 -5.96 -3.45 -24.30
N ASP A 14 -6.72 -3.67 -25.38
CA ASP A 14 -8.13 -4.05 -25.33
C ASP A 14 -8.32 -5.42 -24.67
N GLU A 15 -7.46 -6.39 -24.99
CA GLU A 15 -7.44 -7.71 -24.36
C GLU A 15 -7.20 -7.62 -22.85
N ALA A 16 -6.26 -6.77 -22.44
CA ALA A 16 -5.93 -6.56 -21.04
C ALA A 16 -7.07 -5.88 -20.26
N ARG A 17 -7.76 -4.90 -20.88
CA ARG A 17 -8.97 -4.30 -20.30
C ARG A 17 -10.08 -5.34 -20.14
N LEU A 18 -10.36 -6.12 -21.19
CA LEU A 18 -11.38 -7.18 -21.16
C LEU A 18 -11.08 -8.22 -20.06
N PHE A 19 -9.81 -8.59 -19.87
CA PHE A 19 -9.39 -9.46 -18.78
C PHE A 19 -9.62 -8.84 -17.40
N ALA A 20 -9.33 -7.55 -17.22
CA ALA A 20 -9.51 -6.85 -15.94
C ALA A 20 -10.99 -6.68 -15.55
N GLU A 21 -11.89 -6.59 -16.53
CA GLU A 21 -13.34 -6.41 -16.35
C GLU A 21 -14.12 -7.72 -16.19
N GLN A 22 -13.48 -8.88 -16.37
CA GLN A 22 -14.12 -10.18 -16.20
C GLN A 22 -14.71 -10.36 -14.79
N ASN A 23 -16.02 -10.20 -14.68
CA ASN A 23 -16.84 -10.54 -13.52
C ASN A 23 -17.86 -11.59 -13.98
N GLY A 24 -17.46 -12.87 -14.01
CA GLY A 24 -18.30 -13.99 -14.47
C GLY A 24 -18.44 -15.10 -13.42
N ILE A 25 -19.01 -16.25 -13.84
CA ILE A 25 -19.16 -17.48 -13.02
C ILE A 25 -17.78 -18.14 -12.74
N SER A 26 -16.75 -17.80 -13.52
CA SER A 26 -15.38 -18.28 -13.35
C SER A 26 -14.68 -17.69 -12.12
N ARG A 27 -13.59 -18.33 -11.68
CA ARG A 27 -12.77 -17.89 -10.54
C ARG A 27 -12.39 -16.40 -10.69
N ALA A 28 -12.69 -15.61 -9.66
CA ALA A 28 -12.33 -14.20 -9.63
C ALA A 28 -10.83 -14.00 -9.89
N VAL A 29 -10.51 -13.06 -10.78
CA VAL A 29 -9.12 -12.72 -11.13
C VAL A 29 -8.40 -12.21 -9.88
N GLU A 30 -7.21 -12.77 -9.58
CA GLU A 30 -6.38 -12.28 -8.48
C GLU A 30 -6.07 -10.79 -8.68
N SER A 31 -6.17 -9.98 -7.62
CA SER A 31 -6.04 -8.52 -7.74
C SER A 31 -4.74 -8.09 -8.42
N ILE A 32 -3.63 -8.79 -8.18
CA ILE A 32 -2.33 -8.52 -8.84
C ILE A 32 -2.44 -8.69 -10.36
N ALA A 33 -3.07 -9.75 -10.85
CA ALA A 33 -3.25 -10.00 -12.27
C ALA A 33 -4.17 -8.96 -12.92
N LYS A 34 -5.22 -8.54 -12.21
CA LYS A 34 -6.10 -7.45 -12.65
C LYS A 34 -5.35 -6.12 -12.80
N PHE A 35 -4.57 -5.72 -11.80
CA PHE A 35 -3.79 -4.48 -11.88
C PHE A 35 -2.68 -4.56 -12.93
N LYS A 36 -2.08 -5.73 -13.15
CA LYS A 36 -1.13 -5.94 -14.24
C LYS A 36 -1.78 -5.66 -15.60
N ALA A 37 -2.99 -6.17 -15.80
CA ALA A 37 -3.73 -5.98 -17.03
C ALA A 37 -4.16 -4.51 -17.19
N LEU A 38 -4.65 -3.86 -16.13
CA LEU A 38 -4.96 -2.42 -16.16
C LEU A 38 -3.74 -1.56 -16.49
N TYR A 39 -2.57 -1.89 -15.92
CA TYR A 39 -1.32 -1.19 -16.24
C TYR A 39 -0.92 -1.39 -17.71
N ALA A 40 -1.04 -2.62 -18.22
CA ALA A 40 -0.76 -2.93 -19.63
C ALA A 40 -1.76 -2.25 -20.58
N ALA A 41 -3.02 -2.08 -20.16
CA ALA A 41 -4.06 -1.36 -20.90
C ALA A 41 -3.94 0.17 -20.82
N GLY A 42 -2.89 0.70 -20.18
CA GLY A 42 -2.68 2.15 -20.08
C GLY A 42 -3.69 2.87 -19.20
N ASP A 43 -4.28 2.20 -18.21
CA ASP A 43 -5.21 2.84 -17.27
C ASP A 43 -4.54 4.02 -16.55
N VAL A 44 -5.12 5.22 -16.73
CA VAL A 44 -4.51 6.49 -16.30
C VAL A 44 -4.22 6.50 -14.79
N ASP A 45 -5.14 5.97 -13.98
CA ASP A 45 -4.98 5.93 -12.53
C ASP A 45 -3.88 4.94 -12.12
N VAL A 46 -3.84 3.75 -12.73
CA VAL A 46 -2.83 2.73 -12.41
C VAL A 46 -1.43 3.17 -12.87
N VAL A 47 -1.32 3.77 -14.06
CA VAL A 47 -0.05 4.30 -14.58
C VAL A 47 0.47 5.43 -13.70
N GLU A 48 -0.38 6.39 -13.31
CA GLU A 48 0.04 7.48 -12.43
C GLU A 48 0.43 6.95 -11.04
N MET A 49 -0.31 5.99 -10.48
CA MET A 49 0.07 5.34 -9.22
C MET A 49 1.48 4.73 -9.32
N VAL A 50 1.78 3.96 -10.38
CA VAL A 50 3.10 3.34 -10.59
C VAL A 50 4.17 4.41 -10.68
N ARG A 51 3.93 5.48 -11.44
CA ARG A 51 4.86 6.60 -11.55
C ARG A 51 5.15 7.26 -10.21
N LEU A 52 4.14 7.47 -9.36
CA LEU A 52 4.35 8.06 -8.02
C LEU A 52 5.11 7.11 -7.10
N VAL A 53 4.84 5.80 -7.18
CA VAL A 53 5.58 4.76 -6.42
C VAL A 53 7.07 4.78 -6.80
N GLU A 54 7.38 4.88 -8.09
CA GLU A 54 8.75 5.00 -8.61
C GLU A 54 9.43 6.28 -8.16
N ARG A 55 8.72 7.41 -8.16
CA ARG A 55 9.22 8.68 -7.62
C ARG A 55 9.55 8.61 -6.13
N SER A 56 8.86 7.77 -5.37
CA SER A 56 9.16 7.51 -3.94
C SER A 56 10.31 6.52 -3.72
N GLY A 57 10.97 6.04 -4.78
CA GLY A 57 12.10 5.10 -4.70
C GLY A 57 11.70 3.64 -4.53
N PHE A 58 10.46 3.30 -4.90
CA PHE A 58 9.92 1.94 -4.90
C PHE A 58 9.61 1.46 -6.32
N TYR A 59 9.38 0.17 -6.48
CA TYR A 59 8.90 -0.42 -7.72
C TYR A 59 7.60 -1.15 -7.44
N MET A 60 6.60 -0.97 -8.32
CA MET A 60 5.38 -1.75 -8.25
C MET A 60 5.64 -3.12 -8.88
N ASP A 61 5.54 -4.19 -8.08
CA ASP A 61 5.70 -5.55 -8.59
C ASP A 61 4.33 -6.18 -8.81
N PHE A 62 3.98 -6.38 -10.09
CA PHE A 62 2.79 -7.12 -10.51
C PHE A 62 3.02 -8.65 -10.53
N SER A 63 4.06 -9.13 -9.86
CA SER A 63 4.35 -10.54 -9.62
C SER A 63 4.38 -10.84 -8.11
N LYS A 64 4.63 -12.10 -7.74
CA LYS A 64 4.72 -12.54 -6.34
C LYS A 64 6.15 -12.46 -5.79
N SER A 65 7.09 -11.85 -6.51
CA SER A 65 8.48 -11.73 -6.05
C SER A 65 8.60 -10.74 -4.88
N LYS A 66 9.33 -11.15 -3.84
CA LYS A 66 9.69 -10.27 -2.73
C LYS A 66 11.14 -9.87 -2.87
N THR A 67 11.38 -8.61 -3.17
CA THR A 67 12.73 -8.04 -3.31
C THR A 67 12.72 -6.65 -2.68
N ILE A 68 13.91 -6.14 -2.35
CA ILE A 68 14.05 -4.80 -1.79
C ILE A 68 13.38 -3.76 -2.70
N ASN A 69 12.72 -2.79 -2.09
CA ASN A 69 11.98 -1.71 -2.74
C ASN A 69 10.77 -2.14 -3.57
N ARG A 70 10.32 -3.39 -3.50
CA ARG A 70 9.18 -3.87 -4.30
C ARG A 70 7.90 -3.94 -3.50
N ILE A 71 6.89 -3.20 -3.95
CA ILE A 71 5.54 -3.24 -3.39
C ILE A 71 4.75 -4.33 -4.10
N THR A 72 4.35 -5.36 -3.35
CA THR A 72 3.47 -6.44 -3.84
C THR A 72 2.01 -6.25 -3.40
N ALA A 73 1.75 -5.36 -2.45
CA ALA A 73 0.42 -5.03 -1.94
C ALA A 73 -0.33 -4.06 -2.87
N VAL A 74 -0.46 -4.40 -4.16
CA VAL A 74 -0.95 -3.52 -5.23
C VAL A 74 -2.34 -2.94 -4.91
N ALA A 75 -3.29 -3.80 -4.52
CA ALA A 75 -4.66 -3.36 -4.26
C ALA A 75 -4.78 -2.40 -3.07
N LYS A 76 -3.97 -2.57 -2.01
CA LYS A 76 -3.96 -1.64 -0.88
C LYS A 76 -3.31 -0.32 -1.28
N THR A 77 -2.20 -0.38 -2.01
CA THR A 77 -1.47 0.79 -2.50
C THR A 77 -2.38 1.65 -3.39
N TYR A 78 -3.12 1.02 -4.29
CA TYR A 78 -4.11 1.71 -5.13
C TYR A 78 -5.24 2.36 -4.32
N LYS A 79 -5.76 1.67 -3.30
CA LYS A 79 -6.77 2.25 -2.40
C LYS A 79 -6.25 3.49 -1.68
N VAL A 80 -4.99 3.47 -1.21
CA VAL A 80 -4.37 4.64 -0.57
C VAL A 80 -4.19 5.76 -1.60
N PHE A 81 -3.66 5.45 -2.78
CA PHE A 81 -3.48 6.40 -3.88
C PHE A 81 -4.79 7.15 -4.22
N LYS A 82 -5.91 6.44 -4.35
CA LYS A 82 -7.22 7.08 -4.64
C LYS A 82 -7.79 7.87 -3.46
N ALA A 83 -7.31 7.66 -2.24
CA ALA A 83 -7.86 8.26 -1.03
C ALA A 83 -7.15 9.56 -0.60
N VAL A 84 -6.00 9.88 -1.17
CA VAL A 84 -5.18 11.05 -0.78
C VAL A 84 -4.68 11.82 -2.00
N SER A 85 -4.14 13.02 -1.79
CA SER A 85 -3.46 13.78 -2.84
C SER A 85 -2.14 13.10 -3.26
N SER A 86 -1.65 13.35 -4.48
CA SER A 86 -0.37 12.79 -4.94
C SER A 86 0.81 13.16 -4.04
N SER A 87 0.82 14.36 -3.45
CA SER A 87 1.85 14.77 -2.49
C SER A 87 1.77 13.96 -1.18
N ASP A 88 0.56 13.73 -0.67
CA ASP A 88 0.37 12.93 0.55
C ASP A 88 0.70 11.46 0.30
N PHE A 89 0.39 10.94 -0.88
CA PHE A 89 0.74 9.58 -1.26
C PHE A 89 2.25 9.38 -1.28
N ILE A 90 2.99 10.29 -1.93
CA ILE A 90 4.46 10.29 -1.93
C ILE A 90 4.98 10.37 -0.49
N GLU A 91 4.43 11.26 0.32
CA GLU A 91 4.84 11.46 1.71
C GLU A 91 4.71 10.18 2.54
N ILE A 92 3.57 9.50 2.45
CA ILE A 92 3.32 8.21 3.13
C ILE A 92 4.37 7.17 2.72
N LEU A 93 4.65 7.05 1.42
CA LEU A 93 5.66 6.10 0.93
C LEU A 93 7.07 6.49 1.38
N SER A 94 7.41 7.79 1.34
CA SER A 94 8.70 8.28 1.81
C SER A 94 8.92 8.03 3.30
N LEU A 95 7.89 8.14 4.14
CA LEU A 95 7.97 7.77 5.56
C LEU A 95 8.32 6.29 5.76
N ILE A 96 7.70 5.40 4.97
CA ILE A 96 8.00 3.95 5.00
C ILE A 96 9.44 3.72 4.53
N LYS A 97 9.83 4.36 3.42
CA LYS A 97 11.17 4.24 2.83
C LYS A 97 12.26 4.70 3.79
N GLU A 98 12.09 5.85 4.43
CA GLU A 98 13.07 6.39 5.38
C GLU A 98 13.12 5.60 6.68
N SER A 99 12.01 4.96 7.08
CA SER A 99 11.96 4.17 8.30
C SER A 99 12.63 2.81 8.15
N TRP A 100 12.51 2.15 7.00
CA TRP A 100 12.92 0.75 6.83
C TRP A 100 13.69 0.44 5.54
N GLU A 101 14.10 1.46 4.80
CA GLU A 101 14.92 1.36 3.59
C GLU A 101 14.35 0.47 2.47
N GLY A 102 13.07 0.12 2.56
CA GLY A 102 12.34 -0.67 1.58
C GLY A 102 12.53 -2.18 1.69
N ILE A 103 12.83 -2.71 2.88
CA ILE A 103 12.76 -4.16 3.12
C ILE A 103 11.35 -4.70 2.78
N PRO A 104 11.23 -5.93 2.24
CA PRO A 104 9.94 -6.47 1.82
C PRO A 104 8.84 -6.47 2.90
N GLU A 105 9.22 -6.66 4.17
CA GLU A 105 8.31 -6.67 5.31
C GLU A 105 7.70 -5.28 5.61
N SER A 106 8.28 -4.20 5.08
CA SER A 106 7.74 -2.84 5.22
C SER A 106 6.71 -2.47 4.15
N LEU A 107 6.57 -3.28 3.09
CA LEU A 107 5.79 -2.94 1.89
C LEU A 107 4.54 -3.81 1.71
N ASN A 108 4.00 -4.34 2.81
CA ASN A 108 2.76 -5.11 2.81
C ASN A 108 1.52 -4.25 3.09
N THR A 109 0.36 -4.90 2.93
CA THR A 109 -0.96 -4.33 3.14
C THR A 109 -1.12 -3.70 4.53
N GLU A 110 -0.61 -4.36 5.57
CA GLU A 110 -0.73 -3.93 6.96
C GLU A 110 0.06 -2.65 7.24
N ILE A 111 1.32 -2.58 6.79
CA ILE A 111 2.17 -1.40 7.01
C ILE A 111 1.70 -0.22 6.17
N ILE A 112 1.39 -0.43 4.88
CA ILE A 112 0.90 0.64 4.01
C ILE A 112 -0.44 1.19 4.53
N GLY A 113 -1.36 0.31 4.92
CA GLY A 113 -2.65 0.71 5.50
C GLY A 113 -2.51 1.42 6.84
N GLY A 114 -1.68 0.89 7.74
CA GLY A 114 -1.40 1.49 9.05
C GLY A 114 -0.73 2.86 8.93
N MET A 115 0.26 3.01 8.05
CA MET A 115 0.95 4.28 7.82
C MET A 115 0.02 5.31 7.19
N TYR A 116 -0.80 4.92 6.21
CA TYR A 116 -1.81 5.79 5.62
C TYR A 116 -2.76 6.34 6.69
N LEU A 117 -3.31 5.47 7.54
CA LEU A 117 -4.25 5.90 8.56
C LEU A 117 -3.58 6.76 9.64
N PHE A 118 -2.38 6.38 10.10
CA PHE A 118 -1.59 7.22 11.01
C PHE A 118 -1.33 8.61 10.42
N TYR A 119 -0.84 8.66 9.18
CA TYR A 119 -0.55 9.91 8.48
C TYR A 119 -1.81 10.78 8.37
N LYS A 120 -2.93 10.21 7.91
CA LYS A 120 -4.19 10.93 7.77
C LYS A 120 -4.68 11.50 9.10
N THR A 121 -4.58 10.75 10.19
CA THR A 121 -5.06 11.16 11.51
C THR A 121 -4.21 12.27 12.13
N TYR A 122 -2.90 12.25 11.92
CA TYR A 122 -1.96 13.15 12.61
C TYR A 122 -1.25 14.15 11.69
N LYS A 123 -1.66 14.27 10.42
CA LYS A 123 -1.07 15.20 9.45
C LYS A 123 -1.05 16.62 10.04
N GLY A 124 0.14 17.21 10.12
CA GLY A 124 0.36 18.53 10.71
C GLY A 124 0.63 18.53 12.23
N GLU A 125 0.39 17.42 12.93
CA GLU A 125 0.65 17.27 14.37
C GLU A 125 1.94 16.47 14.66
N TYR A 126 2.20 15.39 13.91
CA TYR A 126 3.37 14.55 14.15
C TYR A 126 4.67 15.20 13.64
N LYS A 127 5.78 14.93 14.33
CA LYS A 127 7.12 15.33 13.89
C LYS A 127 7.72 14.24 13.01
N ARG A 128 7.88 14.50 11.71
CA ARG A 128 8.45 13.53 10.73
C ARG A 128 9.74 12.87 11.20
N LYS A 129 10.74 13.67 11.59
CA LYS A 129 12.04 13.15 12.05
C LYS A 129 11.89 12.19 13.23
N THR A 130 10.99 12.51 14.16
CA THR A 130 10.69 11.66 15.31
C THR A 130 10.04 10.35 14.88
N LEU A 131 9.05 10.40 13.98
CA LEU A 131 8.39 9.20 13.45
C LEU A 131 9.39 8.25 12.80
N VAL A 132 10.17 8.74 11.84
CA VAL A 132 11.19 7.95 11.12
C VAL A 132 12.20 7.35 12.10
N THR A 133 12.72 8.15 13.03
CA THR A 133 13.71 7.69 14.02
C THR A 133 13.17 6.61 14.95
N GLN A 134 11.89 6.66 15.30
CA GLN A 134 11.29 5.67 16.21
C GLN A 134 10.94 4.38 15.48
N LEU A 135 10.43 4.49 14.26
CA LEU A 135 10.08 3.34 13.45
C LEU A 135 11.32 2.56 12.98
N SER A 136 12.43 3.23 12.67
CA SER A 136 13.66 2.55 12.25
C SER A 136 14.27 1.64 13.33
N LYS A 137 13.90 1.84 14.60
CA LYS A 137 14.31 0.98 15.73
C LYS A 137 13.48 -0.28 15.87
N VAL A 138 12.39 -0.44 15.11
CA VAL A 138 11.43 -1.53 15.25
C VAL A 138 11.22 -2.21 13.90
N SER A 139 11.37 -3.54 13.87
CA SER A 139 11.08 -4.30 12.67
C SER A 139 9.58 -4.21 12.29
N PRO A 140 9.24 -4.02 11.01
CA PRO A 140 7.84 -4.06 10.56
C PRO A 140 7.09 -5.33 10.97
N ALA A 141 7.79 -6.46 11.08
CA ALA A 141 7.22 -7.73 11.52
C ALA A 141 6.62 -7.67 12.93
N ILE A 142 7.22 -6.87 13.83
CA ILE A 142 6.72 -6.67 15.20
C ILE A 142 5.39 -5.92 15.15
N ILE A 143 5.31 -4.84 14.37
CA ILE A 143 4.09 -4.03 14.17
C ILE A 143 2.95 -4.92 13.66
N ILE A 144 3.24 -5.76 12.66
CA ILE A 144 2.26 -6.67 12.07
C ILE A 144 1.79 -7.71 13.08
N ARG A 145 2.73 -8.33 13.82
CA ARG A 145 2.42 -9.34 14.83
C ARG A 145 1.55 -8.76 15.94
N GLU A 146 1.93 -7.60 16.49
CA GLU A 146 1.19 -6.94 17.57
C GLU A 146 -0.17 -6.42 17.08
N GLY A 147 -0.24 -5.87 15.87
CA GLY A 147 -1.52 -5.48 15.27
C GLY A 147 -2.45 -6.69 15.06
N LYS A 148 -1.93 -7.83 14.62
CA LYS A 148 -2.72 -9.06 14.41
C LYS A 148 -3.23 -9.70 15.71
N ALA A 149 -2.64 -9.38 16.86
CA ALA A 149 -3.16 -9.81 18.16
C ALA A 149 -4.54 -9.19 18.46
N PHE A 150 -4.91 -8.10 17.78
CA PHE A 150 -6.24 -7.48 17.87
C PHE A 150 -7.13 -7.97 16.73
N SER A 151 -8.23 -8.65 17.09
CA SER A 151 -9.19 -9.25 16.15
C SER A 151 -9.99 -8.21 15.35
N ASN A 152 -10.23 -7.03 15.92
CA ASN A 152 -11.09 -5.98 15.33
C ASN A 152 -10.28 -4.73 14.94
N GLY A 153 -10.75 -3.99 13.93
CA GLY A 153 -10.25 -2.64 13.61
C GLY A 153 -9.50 -2.46 12.28
N GLY A 154 -9.36 -3.49 11.44
CA GLY A 154 -8.78 -3.31 10.09
C GLY A 154 -7.38 -2.69 10.10
N ASP A 155 -7.21 -1.53 9.46
CA ASP A 155 -5.93 -0.81 9.44
C ASP A 155 -5.64 -0.06 10.77
N ALA A 156 -6.67 0.25 11.57
CA ALA A 156 -6.56 0.99 12.84
C ALA A 156 -5.63 0.30 13.84
N ARG A 157 -5.66 -1.03 13.89
CA ARG A 157 -4.78 -1.79 14.80
C ARG A 157 -3.30 -1.63 14.49
N PHE A 158 -2.94 -1.47 13.20
CA PHE A 158 -1.55 -1.24 12.79
C PHE A 158 -1.17 0.23 12.98
N ALA A 159 -2.08 1.16 12.69
CA ALA A 159 -1.89 2.58 12.93
C ALA A 159 -1.67 2.87 14.43
N ARG A 160 -2.39 2.19 15.34
CA ARG A 160 -2.17 2.29 16.79
C ARG A 160 -0.80 1.77 17.22
N GLN A 161 -0.28 0.71 16.60
CA GLN A 161 1.10 0.29 16.86
C GLN A 161 2.11 1.35 16.41
N ILE A 162 1.90 1.97 15.25
CA ILE A 162 2.75 3.08 14.78
C ILE A 162 2.69 4.26 15.75
N LEU A 163 1.50 4.62 16.26
CA LEU A 163 1.31 5.65 17.28
C LEU A 163 2.05 5.32 18.58
N ASN A 164 1.93 4.08 19.07
CA ASN A 164 2.61 3.62 20.27
C ASN A 164 4.14 3.72 20.12
N ILE A 165 4.67 3.36 18.95
CA ILE A 165 6.10 3.48 18.65
C ILE A 165 6.53 4.94 18.56
N TYR A 166 5.77 5.79 17.88
CA TYR A 166 6.04 7.24 17.82
C TYR A 166 6.14 7.84 19.23
N ASN A 167 5.15 7.55 20.08
CA ASN A 167 5.04 8.06 21.45
C ASN A 167 6.05 7.43 22.43
N LYS A 168 6.77 6.38 22.05
CA LYS A 168 7.67 5.65 22.95
C LYS A 168 8.78 6.58 23.46
N ASN A 169 8.93 6.68 24.78
CA ASN A 169 9.93 7.53 25.45
C ASN A 169 9.78 9.04 25.19
N LEU A 170 8.69 9.50 24.55
CA LEU A 170 8.40 10.94 24.44
C LEU A 170 7.80 11.45 25.74
N ARG A 171 8.44 12.49 26.31
CA ARG A 171 7.94 13.22 27.50
C ARG A 171 7.07 14.44 27.11
N THR A 172 7.28 15.00 25.92
CA THR A 172 6.54 16.14 25.38
C THR A 172 6.19 15.89 23.92
N ASN A 173 5.19 16.59 23.37
CA ASN A 173 4.68 16.41 21.99
C ASN A 173 4.22 14.97 21.69
N ARG A 174 3.63 14.33 22.69
CA ARG A 174 2.94 13.05 22.52
C ARG A 174 1.65 13.32 21.74
N LEU A 175 1.25 12.35 20.93
CA LEU A 175 -0.02 12.37 20.22
C LEU A 175 -1.04 11.56 21.02
N ASP A 176 -2.24 12.12 21.20
CA ASP A 176 -3.36 11.39 21.81
C ASP A 176 -3.92 10.36 20.84
N ASP A 177 -4.53 9.28 21.35
CA ASP A 177 -5.14 8.26 20.50
C ASP A 177 -6.44 8.80 19.87
N LYS A 178 -6.38 9.08 18.56
CA LYS A 178 -7.48 9.58 17.73
C LYS A 178 -7.85 8.59 16.61
N ILE A 179 -7.32 7.36 16.68
CA ILE A 179 -7.44 6.32 15.63
C ILE A 179 -8.68 5.46 15.84
#